data_AF-A0A1L7CRV9-F1
#
_entry.id   AF-A0A1L7CRV9-F1
#
_cell.length_a   1.000
_cell.length_b   1.000
_cell.length_c   1.000
_cell.angle_alpha   90.00
_cell.angle_beta   90.00
_cell.angle_gamma   90.00
#
_symmetry.space_group_name_H-M   'P 1'
#
loop_
_entity.id
_entity.type
_entity.pdbx_description
1 polymer ?
#
loop_
_entity_poly.entity_id
_entity_poly.type
_entity_poly.pdbx_seq_one_letter_code
_entity_poly.pdbx_strand_id
1 'polypeptide(L)'
;MYAGLEEVGPPPFDGRDNWSTEYADPTAGYDPCADLSWISLLPDMPTGSTPAVVMLYHKGEYVGTTTAEPRWTGRIERDSDSQITVEYIYAKDGEPLGLASGRTYATFTWNGDKVVMEGELP
;
A
#
# COMPACT_ATOMS: atom_id res chain seq x y z
N MET A 1 -10.64 8.12 11.63
CA MET A 1 -9.29 8.39 11.10
C MET A 1 -8.43 7.20 11.49
N TYR A 2 -7.68 6.62 10.55
CA TYR A 2 -6.84 5.47 10.84
C TYR A 2 -5.56 5.91 11.57
N ALA A 3 -5.06 5.09 12.49
CA ALA A 3 -3.82 5.39 13.21
C ALA A 3 -2.64 5.46 12.24
N GLY A 4 -1.70 6.38 12.49
CA GLY A 4 -0.48 6.52 11.67
C GLY A 4 -0.65 7.34 10.39
N LEU A 5 -1.84 7.94 10.14
CA LEU A 5 -2.02 8.80 8.96
C LEU A 5 -1.10 10.04 9.01
N GLU A 6 -0.87 10.60 10.20
CA GLU A 6 0.11 11.67 10.41
C GLU A 6 1.55 11.27 10.08
N GLU A 7 1.90 9.99 10.19
CA GLU A 7 3.24 9.46 9.95
C GLU A 7 3.56 9.34 8.44
N VAL A 8 2.53 9.27 7.59
CA VAL A 8 2.69 9.17 6.13
C VAL A 8 2.94 10.54 5.49
N GLY A 9 2.67 11.64 6.20
CA GLY A 9 2.79 13.00 5.67
C GLY A 9 1.74 13.31 4.58
N PRO A 10 1.75 14.53 4.00
CA PRO A 10 0.82 14.90 2.95
C PRO A 10 1.12 14.15 1.63
N PRO A 11 0.12 13.94 0.75
CA PRO A 11 0.35 13.34 -0.55
C PRO A 11 1.34 14.18 -1.37
N PRO A 12 2.35 13.58 -2.02
CA PRO A 12 3.34 14.32 -2.80
C PRO A 12 2.84 14.66 -4.22
N PHE A 13 1.53 14.88 -4.40
CA PHE A 13 0.90 15.14 -5.71
C PHE A 13 0.45 16.59 -5.80
N ASP A 14 0.87 17.29 -6.85
CA ASP A 14 0.50 18.70 -7.06
C ASP A 14 -1.03 18.87 -7.09
N GLY A 15 -1.52 19.84 -6.33
CA GLY A 15 -2.95 20.11 -6.16
C GLY A 15 -3.75 19.10 -5.32
N ARG A 16 -3.09 18.21 -4.56
CA ARG A 16 -3.77 17.28 -3.63
C ARG A 16 -3.26 17.46 -2.20
N ASP A 17 -4.11 18.03 -1.35
CA ASP A 17 -3.71 18.38 0.01
C ASP A 17 -3.97 17.26 1.04
N ASN A 18 -4.81 16.27 0.72
CA ASN A 18 -5.24 15.23 1.67
C ASN A 18 -5.24 13.80 1.09
N TRP A 19 -4.92 12.85 1.95
CA TRP A 19 -5.25 11.44 1.74
C TRP A 19 -6.74 11.22 1.93
N SER A 20 -7.34 10.43 1.04
CA SER A 20 -8.76 10.14 1.06
C SER A 20 -9.03 8.78 1.69
N THR A 21 -9.73 8.79 2.83
CA THR A 21 -10.24 7.54 3.42
C THR A 21 -11.50 7.03 2.72
N GLU A 22 -12.10 7.81 1.82
CA GLU A 22 -13.26 7.42 1.00
C GLU A 22 -12.87 6.42 -0.10
N TYR A 23 -11.67 6.59 -0.67
CA TYR A 23 -11.10 5.68 -1.67
C TYR A 23 -10.13 4.66 -1.08
N ALA A 24 -9.86 4.75 0.22
CA ALA A 24 -9.29 3.62 0.91
C ALA A 24 -10.26 2.46 0.74
N ASP A 25 -9.76 1.26 0.43
CA ASP A 25 -10.53 0.03 0.57
C ASP A 25 -10.18 -0.57 1.93
N PRO A 26 -10.75 -0.06 3.05
CA PRO A 26 -10.51 -0.65 4.36
C PRO A 26 -11.16 -2.03 4.47
N THR A 27 -12.10 -2.37 3.58
CA THR A 27 -12.89 -3.60 3.65
C THR A 27 -12.21 -4.82 3.04
N ALA A 28 -11.28 -4.65 2.11
CA ALA A 28 -10.57 -5.79 1.51
C ALA A 28 -9.41 -6.31 2.39
N GLY A 29 -8.83 -5.46 3.25
CA GLY A 29 -7.54 -5.77 3.89
C GLY A 29 -7.39 -5.48 5.37
N TYR A 30 -8.14 -4.52 5.92
CA TYR A 30 -7.98 -4.12 7.31
C TYR A 30 -8.72 -5.07 8.24
N ASP A 31 -7.98 -5.64 9.19
CA ASP A 31 -8.49 -6.47 10.26
C ASP A 31 -7.74 -6.07 11.55
N PRO A 32 -8.43 -5.50 12.55
CA PRO A 32 -7.79 -5.10 13.81
C PRO A 32 -7.39 -6.30 14.69
N CYS A 33 -7.76 -7.53 14.33
CA CYS A 33 -7.41 -8.74 15.05
C CYS A 33 -6.28 -9.53 14.40
N ALA A 34 -5.99 -9.29 13.11
CA ALA A 34 -4.95 -10.01 12.39
C ALA A 34 -3.54 -9.60 12.80
N ASP A 35 -2.59 -10.53 12.75
CA ASP A 35 -1.17 -10.25 12.97
C ASP A 35 -0.60 -9.32 11.89
N LEU A 36 -1.14 -9.30 10.68
CA LEU A 36 -0.83 -8.29 9.67
C LEU A 36 -2.08 -7.90 8.89
N SER A 37 -2.39 -6.62 8.83
CA SER A 37 -3.45 -6.07 7.99
C SER A 37 -3.00 -4.78 7.32
N TRP A 38 -3.77 -4.31 6.33
CA TRP A 38 -3.36 -3.15 5.54
C TRP A 38 -4.51 -2.22 5.21
N ILE A 39 -4.14 -0.99 4.88
CA ILE A 39 -5.02 0.00 4.27
C ILE A 39 -4.25 0.61 3.09
N SER A 40 -4.83 0.53 1.90
CA SER A 40 -4.33 1.27 0.74
C SER A 40 -4.89 2.69 0.76
N LEU A 41 -4.04 3.68 0.93
CA LEU A 41 -4.40 5.09 0.88
C LEU A 41 -4.16 5.65 -0.53
N LEU A 42 -5.22 6.27 -1.07
CA LEU A 42 -5.18 7.07 -2.28
C LEU A 42 -5.44 8.54 -1.90
N PRO A 43 -4.86 9.50 -2.62
CA PRO A 43 -5.19 10.91 -2.43
C PRO A 43 -6.61 11.22 -2.95
N ASP A 44 -7.15 12.37 -2.59
CA ASP A 44 -8.46 12.83 -3.12
C ASP A 44 -8.49 12.86 -4.65
N MET A 45 -9.63 12.51 -5.24
CA MET A 45 -9.86 12.42 -6.70
C MET A 45 -8.85 11.49 -7.43
N PRO A 46 -8.69 10.22 -7.02
CA PRO A 46 -7.76 9.31 -7.69
C PRO A 46 -8.21 9.01 -9.12
N THR A 47 -7.23 8.88 -10.02
CA THR A 47 -7.40 8.24 -11.32
C THR A 47 -6.93 6.78 -11.23
N GLY A 48 -7.29 5.94 -12.21
CA GLY A 48 -6.84 4.54 -12.24
C GLY A 48 -5.33 4.33 -12.26
N SER A 49 -4.55 5.39 -12.50
CA SER A 49 -3.08 5.40 -12.50
C SER A 49 -2.51 6.26 -11.36
N THR A 50 -3.21 6.38 -10.24
CA THR A 50 -2.73 7.14 -9.07
C THR A 50 -1.93 6.21 -8.14
N PRO A 51 -0.70 6.57 -7.75
CA PRO A 51 0.04 5.81 -6.74
C PRO A 51 -0.62 5.84 -5.38
N ALA A 52 -0.49 4.72 -4.68
CA ALA A 52 -1.03 4.49 -3.36
C ALA A 52 0.10 4.34 -2.35
N VAL A 53 -0.21 4.66 -1.09
CA VAL A 53 0.58 4.23 0.07
C VAL A 53 -0.16 3.06 0.71
N VAL A 54 0.50 1.92 0.87
CA VAL A 54 -0.08 0.80 1.61
C VAL A 54 0.46 0.85 3.03
N MET A 55 -0.40 1.28 3.96
CA MET A 55 -0.13 1.26 5.40
C MET A 55 -0.33 -0.14 5.95
N LEU A 56 0.53 -0.53 6.89
CA LEU A 56 0.53 -1.83 7.54
C LEU A 56 0.18 -1.70 9.01
N TYR A 57 -0.57 -2.68 9.50
CA TYR A 57 -1.05 -2.73 10.87
C TYR A 57 -0.83 -4.11 11.48
N HIS A 58 -0.45 -4.15 12.76
CA HIS A 58 -0.44 -5.36 13.58
C HIS A 58 -1.50 -5.18 14.67
N LYS A 59 -2.55 -6.01 14.68
CA LYS A 59 -3.63 -5.94 15.69
C LYS A 59 -4.22 -4.53 15.86
N GLY A 60 -4.38 -3.82 14.74
CA GLY A 60 -4.91 -2.46 14.68
C GLY A 60 -3.91 -1.35 15.01
N GLU A 61 -2.68 -1.68 15.43
CA GLU A 61 -1.60 -0.71 15.62
C GLU A 61 -0.83 -0.50 14.33
N TYR A 62 -0.56 0.75 13.96
CA TYR A 62 0.23 1.08 12.79
C TYR A 62 1.69 0.67 12.98
N VAL A 63 2.25 -0.07 12.01
CA VAL A 63 3.63 -0.60 12.06
C VAL A 63 4.51 -0.15 10.89
N GLY A 64 3.99 0.68 9.99
CA GLY A 64 4.73 1.26 8.87
C GLY A 64 4.01 1.14 7.53
N THR A 65 4.75 1.30 6.44
CA THR A 65 4.25 1.18 5.07
C THR A 65 4.99 0.10 4.30
N THR A 66 4.40 -0.38 3.21
CA THR A 66 5.09 -1.34 2.32
C THR A 66 6.25 -0.70 1.57
N THR A 67 6.20 0.61 1.35
CA THR A 67 7.20 1.41 0.63
C THR A 67 7.30 2.81 1.22
N ALA A 68 8.49 3.42 1.14
CA ALA A 68 8.74 4.77 1.66
C ALA A 68 8.07 5.88 0.83
N GLU A 69 7.81 5.62 -0.45
CA GLU A 69 7.18 6.55 -1.39
C GLU A 69 5.94 5.88 -2.01
N PRO A 70 4.89 6.64 -2.39
CA PRO A 70 3.73 6.08 -3.06
C PRO A 70 4.11 5.31 -4.34
N ARG A 71 3.57 4.10 -4.51
CA ARG A 71 3.79 3.26 -5.70
C ARG A 71 2.47 2.85 -6.33
N TRP A 72 2.51 2.52 -7.62
CA TRP A 72 1.37 1.88 -8.26
C TRP A 72 1.24 0.44 -7.79
N THR A 73 0.12 0.14 -7.15
CA THR A 73 -0.20 -1.18 -6.65
C THR A 73 -1.31 -1.79 -7.49
N GLY A 74 -1.17 -3.08 -7.77
CA GLY A 74 -2.24 -3.90 -8.30
C GLY A 74 -3.01 -4.57 -7.17
N ARG A 75 -3.21 -5.87 -7.28
CA ARG A 75 -3.89 -6.64 -6.23
C ARG A 75 -3.01 -6.79 -4.98
N ILE A 76 -3.64 -6.72 -3.82
CA ILE A 76 -3.03 -7.11 -2.54
C ILE A 76 -3.78 -8.36 -2.06
N GLU A 77 -3.02 -9.42 -1.80
CA GLU A 77 -3.55 -10.71 -1.37
C GLU A 77 -3.13 -11.00 0.07
N ARG A 78 -4.05 -11.54 0.86
CA ARG A 78 -3.75 -12.06 2.20
C ARG A 78 -3.39 -13.53 2.06
N ASP A 79 -2.13 -13.87 2.30
CA ASP A 79 -1.61 -15.24 2.23
C ASP A 79 -1.86 -16.00 3.54
N SER A 80 -1.77 -15.29 4.68
CA SER A 80 -2.09 -15.80 6.01
C SER A 80 -2.47 -14.67 6.98
N ASP A 81 -2.62 -14.99 8.27
CA ASP A 81 -2.92 -13.97 9.28
C ASP A 81 -1.80 -12.93 9.43
N SER A 82 -0.54 -13.37 9.27
CA SER A 82 0.67 -12.56 9.43
C SER A 82 1.36 -12.19 8.12
N GLN A 83 0.80 -12.55 6.96
CA GLN A 83 1.47 -12.38 5.66
C GLN A 83 0.52 -11.89 4.58
N ILE A 84 1.01 -10.92 3.79
CA ILE A 84 0.35 -10.39 2.60
C ILE A 84 1.33 -10.32 1.43
N THR A 85 0.82 -10.41 0.21
CA THR A 85 1.59 -10.18 -1.02
C THR A 85 1.00 -9.02 -1.80
N VAL A 86 1.85 -8.06 -2.17
CA VAL A 86 1.48 -6.86 -2.91
C VAL A 86 2.04 -6.94 -4.32
N GLU A 87 1.18 -6.81 -5.32
CA GLU A 87 1.56 -6.58 -6.70
C GLU A 87 1.93 -5.10 -6.90
N TYR A 88 3.11 -4.83 -7.46
CA TYR A 88 3.53 -3.51 -7.91
C TYR A 88 3.57 -3.42 -9.42
N ILE A 89 3.08 -2.30 -9.94
CA ILE A 89 2.96 -2.02 -11.37
C ILE A 89 3.98 -0.96 -11.76
N TYR A 90 4.68 -1.17 -12.87
CA TYR A 90 5.64 -0.19 -13.40
C TYR A 90 5.66 -0.19 -14.93
N ALA A 91 6.04 0.95 -15.52
CA ALA A 91 6.25 1.06 -16.96
C ALA A 91 7.61 0.46 -17.32
N LYS A 92 7.64 -0.44 -18.30
CA LYS A 92 8.90 -0.90 -18.90
C LYS A 92 9.47 0.16 -19.85
N ASP A 93 10.71 -0.03 -20.27
CA ASP A 93 11.36 0.85 -21.24
C ASP A 93 10.49 1.04 -22.50
N GLY A 94 10.14 2.30 -22.77
CA GLY A 94 9.33 2.69 -23.92
C GLY A 94 7.81 2.60 -23.70
N GLU A 95 7.33 2.16 -22.55
CA GLU A 95 5.90 2.16 -22.22
C GLU A 95 5.45 3.51 -21.65
N PRO A 96 4.30 4.05 -22.10
CA PRO A 96 3.69 5.15 -21.40
C PRO A 96 3.13 4.66 -20.06
N LEU A 97 3.20 5.52 -19.04
CA LEU A 97 2.68 5.25 -17.70
C LEU A 97 1.25 4.67 -17.73
N GLY A 98 0.32 5.25 -18.50
CA GLY A 98 -1.06 4.73 -18.58
C GLY A 98 -1.24 3.32 -19.13
N LEU A 99 -0.19 2.71 -19.72
CA LEU A 99 -0.20 1.35 -20.29
C LEU A 99 0.88 0.44 -19.67
N ALA A 100 1.35 0.75 -18.46
CA ALA A 100 2.39 0.00 -17.76
C ALA A 100 2.10 -1.51 -17.68
N SER A 101 2.98 -2.34 -18.26
CA SER A 101 2.87 -3.80 -18.25
C SER A 101 3.81 -4.50 -17.27
N GLY A 102 4.78 -3.78 -16.68
CA GLY A 102 5.66 -4.29 -15.65
C GLY A 102 4.90 -4.69 -14.40
N ARG A 103 5.24 -5.87 -13.86
CA ARG A 103 4.71 -6.42 -12.61
C ARG A 103 5.87 -6.99 -11.80
N THR A 104 5.88 -6.67 -10.52
CA THR A 104 6.71 -7.35 -9.51
C THR A 104 5.86 -7.60 -8.28
N TYR A 105 6.27 -8.55 -7.45
CA TYR A 105 5.54 -8.95 -6.25
C TYR A 105 6.49 -8.86 -5.07
N ALA A 106 5.98 -8.28 -3.98
CA ALA A 106 6.68 -8.31 -2.70
C ALA A 106 5.76 -8.84 -1.60
N THR A 107 6.31 -9.74 -0.80
CA THR A 107 5.62 -10.37 0.32
C THR A 107 6.07 -9.70 1.61
N PHE A 108 5.10 -9.30 2.43
CA PHE A 108 5.30 -8.66 3.72
C PHE A 108 4.82 -9.61 4.80
N THR A 109 5.69 -9.92 5.77
CA THR A 109 5.39 -10.86 6.85
C THR A 109 5.67 -10.22 8.20
N TRP A 110 4.71 -10.30 9.12
CA TRP A 110 4.96 -10.03 10.54
C TRP A 110 5.75 -11.19 11.15
N ASN A 111 6.98 -10.94 11.60
CA ASN A 111 7.87 -11.98 12.13
C ASN A 111 7.81 -12.13 13.66
N GLY A 112 6.87 -11.45 14.33
CA GLY A 112 6.75 -11.38 15.79
C GLY A 112 7.31 -10.10 16.42
N ASP A 113 8.08 -9.31 15.68
CA ASP A 113 8.68 -8.04 16.14
C ASP A 113 8.48 -6.90 15.13
N LYS A 114 8.62 -7.21 13.83
CA LYS A 114 8.49 -6.24 12.75
C LYS A 114 7.99 -6.89 11.46
N VAL A 115 7.62 -6.05 10.51
CA VAL A 115 7.38 -6.49 9.14
C VAL A 115 8.72 -6.73 8.44
N VAL A 116 8.86 -7.89 7.81
CA VAL A 116 9.96 -8.20 6.88
C VAL A 116 9.41 -8.31 5.46
N MET A 117 10.15 -7.77 4.50
CA MET A 117 9.82 -7.81 3.08
C MET A 117 10.70 -8.83 2.37
N GLU A 118 10.09 -9.63 1.50
CA GLU A 118 10.76 -10.47 0.51
C GLU A 118 10.26 -10.12 -0.90
N GLY A 119 11.09 -10.35 -1.92
CA GLY A 119 10.79 -9.99 -3.31
C GLY A 119 11.39 -8.64 -3.71
N GLU A 120 10.89 -8.08 -4.82
CA GLU A 120 11.46 -6.88 -5.45
C GLU A 120 10.41 -5.78 -5.55
N LEU A 121 10.83 -4.54 -5.27
CA LEU A 121 10.10 -3.33 -5.66
C LEU A 121 10.56 -2.90 -7.06
N PRO A 122 9.72 -2.21 -7.84
CA PRO A 122 10.12 -1.64 -9.12
C PRO A 122 11.24 -0.60 -9.01
#